data_AF-A0A7S1H3H3-F1
#
_entry.id   AF-A0A7S1H3H3-F1
#
_cell.length_a   1.000
_cell.length_b   1.000
_cell.length_c   1.000
_cell.angle_alpha   90.00
_cell.angle_beta   90.00
_cell.angle_gamma   90.00
#
_symmetry.space_group_name_H-M   'P 1'
#
loop_
_entity.id
_entity.type
_entity.pdbx_description
1 polymer ?
#
loop_
_entity_poly.entity_id
_entity_poly.type
_entity_poly.pdbx_seq_one_letter_code
_entity_poly.pdbx_strand_id
1 'polypeptide(L)'
;AAYSLWLNDLCDVYLELAKPIVKNDKDENKDSKWAAQATLWVTMEAGLRLLHPMMPFVTEELWQRLPGRGTLGKSETRSIMLASFPECIEANMDHIAEASMEITMKVVGACRSLRSSYNIANKVSTHFFVHVTGDGEPMLRN
;
A
#
# COMPACT_ATOMS: atom_id res chain seq x y z
N ALA A 1 1.13 -14.08 -7.68
CA ALA A 1 0.34 -13.46 -6.60
C ALA A 1 1.23 -12.65 -5.65
N ALA A 2 2.08 -13.26 -4.82
CA ALA A 2 2.91 -12.56 -3.82
C ALA A 2 3.78 -11.41 -4.40
N TYR A 3 4.39 -11.62 -5.57
CA TYR A 3 5.15 -10.57 -6.25
C TYR A 3 4.30 -9.36 -6.67
N SER A 4 3.07 -9.60 -7.16
CA SER A 4 2.15 -8.52 -7.55
C SER A 4 1.71 -7.71 -6.34
N LEU A 5 1.41 -8.38 -5.22
CA LEU A 5 1.08 -7.72 -3.96
C LEU A 5 2.24 -6.82 -3.50
N TRP A 6 3.46 -7.36 -3.52
CA TRP A 6 4.64 -6.63 -3.05
C TRP A 6 4.96 -5.41 -3.93
N LEU A 7 4.99 -5.58 -5.25
CA LEU A 7 5.40 -4.51 -6.15
C LEU A 7 4.27 -3.55 -6.46
N ASN A 8 3.13 -4.06 -6.95
CA ASN A 8 2.06 -3.22 -7.48
C ASN A 8 1.21 -2.63 -6.36
N ASP A 9 0.80 -3.43 -5.38
CA ASP A 9 -0.15 -2.97 -4.36
C ASP A 9 0.55 -2.26 -3.20
N LEU A 10 1.67 -2.81 -2.72
CA LEU A 10 2.42 -2.22 -1.61
C LEU A 10 3.35 -1.09 -2.08
N CYS A 11 4.27 -1.35 -3.01
CA CYS A 11 5.28 -0.35 -3.40
C CYS A 11 4.71 0.78 -4.27
N ASP A 12 3.99 0.46 -5.36
CA ASP A 12 3.52 1.48 -6.30
C ASP A 12 2.32 2.28 -5.78
N VAL A 13 1.50 1.67 -4.91
CA VAL A 13 0.25 2.27 -4.45
C VAL A 13 0.34 2.65 -2.97
N TYR A 14 0.42 1.70 -2.05
CA TYR A 14 0.30 2.00 -0.62
C TYR A 14 1.40 2.95 -0.11
N LEU A 15 2.67 2.72 -0.47
CA LEU A 15 3.77 3.61 -0.07
C LEU A 15 3.60 5.02 -0.63
N GLU A 16 3.10 5.17 -1.85
CA GLU A 16 2.83 6.49 -2.43
C GLU A 16 1.72 7.23 -1.69
N LEU A 17 0.65 6.52 -1.29
CA LEU A 17 -0.46 7.08 -0.51
C LEU A 17 -0.05 7.42 0.94
N ALA A 18 0.86 6.64 1.53
CA ALA A 18 1.30 6.84 2.91
C ALA A 18 2.27 8.03 3.05
N LYS A 19 3.03 8.40 2.01
CA LYS A 19 4.00 9.52 2.03
C LYS A 19 3.46 10.83 2.64
N PRO A 20 2.32 11.39 2.21
CA PRO A 20 1.80 12.64 2.78
C PRO A 20 1.43 12.49 4.26
N ILE A 21 0.95 11.31 4.68
CA ILE A 21 0.57 11.04 6.07
C ILE A 21 1.83 11.00 6.95
N VAL A 22 2.85 10.26 6.52
CA VAL A 22 4.08 10.04 7.30
C VAL A 22 4.95 11.31 7.39
N LYS A 23 4.95 12.13 6.33
CA LYS A 23 5.71 13.40 6.28
C LYS A 23 5.04 14.56 7.02
N ASN A 24 3.79 14.41 7.44
CA ASN A 24 3.09 15.43 8.20
C ASN A 24 3.39 15.27 9.70
N ASP A 25 4.27 16.12 10.22
CA ASP A 25 4.76 16.08 11.61
C ASP A 25 3.91 16.88 12.60
N LYS A 26 2.69 17.28 12.21
CA LYS A 26 1.76 17.92 13.14
C LYS A 26 1.23 16.92 14.17
N ASP A 27 1.11 17.38 15.41
CA ASP A 27 0.65 16.55 16.54
C ASP A 27 -0.76 15.97 16.33
N GLU A 28 -1.64 16.67 15.63
CA GLU A 28 -3.00 16.22 15.28
C GLU A 28 -3.02 14.97 14.38
N ASN A 29 -1.91 14.66 13.70
CA ASN A 29 -1.82 13.57 12.75
C ASN A 29 -1.12 12.32 13.31
N LYS A 30 -0.80 12.30 14.61
CA LYS A 30 -0.09 11.19 15.27
C LYS A 30 -0.81 9.85 15.08
N ASP A 31 -2.13 9.82 15.27
CA ASP A 31 -2.91 8.59 15.17
C ASP A 31 -2.93 8.04 13.74
N SER A 32 -3.16 8.91 12.75
CA SER A 32 -3.11 8.52 11.32
C SER A 32 -1.72 8.06 10.89
N LYS A 33 -0.66 8.72 11.37
CA LYS A 33 0.73 8.32 11.12
C LYS A 33 1.04 6.96 11.72
N TRP A 34 0.63 6.73 12.96
CA TRP A 34 0.77 5.44 13.62
C TRP A 34 0.00 4.34 12.88
N ALA A 35 -1.26 4.58 12.51
CA ALA A 35 -2.07 3.64 11.77
C ALA A 35 -1.44 3.25 10.42
N ALA A 36 -0.95 4.25 9.66
CA ALA A 36 -0.26 3.99 8.39
C ALA A 36 1.04 3.18 8.59
N GLN A 37 1.82 3.48 9.63
CA GLN A 37 3.04 2.74 9.96
C GLN A 37 2.73 1.31 10.43
N ALA A 38 1.69 1.12 11.23
CA ALA A 38 1.26 -0.20 11.70
C ALA A 38 0.79 -1.07 10.53
N THR A 39 -0.06 -0.54 9.63
CA THR A 39 -0.49 -1.26 8.44
C THR A 39 0.68 -1.59 7.51
N LEU A 40 1.62 -0.65 7.30
CA LEU A 40 2.85 -0.91 6.53
C LEU A 40 3.67 -2.03 7.16
N TRP A 41 3.84 -1.99 8.47
CA TRP A 41 4.62 -2.98 9.20
C TRP A 41 4.01 -4.38 9.07
N VAL A 42 2.70 -4.53 9.31
CA VAL A 42 1.99 -5.82 9.21
C VAL A 42 2.09 -6.38 7.79
N THR A 43 1.86 -5.53 6.79
CA THR A 43 1.88 -5.94 5.38
C THR A 43 3.30 -6.33 4.94
N MET A 44 4.33 -5.60 5.38
CA MET A 44 5.72 -5.89 5.06
C MET A 44 6.20 -7.17 5.74
N GLU A 45 5.85 -7.39 7.00
CA GLU A 45 6.14 -8.60 7.76
C GLU A 45 5.55 -9.85 7.08
N ALA A 46 4.24 -9.83 6.78
CA ALA A 46 3.57 -10.93 6.11
C ALA A 46 4.08 -11.13 4.67
N GLY A 47 4.30 -10.03 3.95
CA GLY A 47 4.83 -10.04 2.58
C GLY A 47 6.23 -10.66 2.50
N LEU A 48 7.12 -10.35 3.45
CA LEU A 48 8.45 -10.97 3.51
C LEU A 48 8.37 -12.48 3.74
N ARG A 49 7.48 -12.95 4.62
CA ARG A 49 7.26 -14.39 4.86
C ARG A 49 6.71 -15.09 3.63
N LEU A 50 5.78 -14.45 2.90
CA LEU A 50 5.24 -14.96 1.64
C LEU A 50 6.31 -15.08 0.54
N LEU A 51 7.23 -14.11 0.48
CA LEU A 51 8.27 -14.08 -0.55
C LEU A 51 9.48 -14.96 -0.21
N HIS A 52 9.67 -15.33 1.05
CA HIS A 52 10.87 -16.03 1.53
C HIS A 52 11.19 -17.33 0.77
N PRO A 53 10.23 -18.21 0.45
CA PRO A 53 10.51 -19.42 -0.33
C PRO A 53 11.11 -19.15 -1.72
N MET A 54 10.89 -17.95 -2.28
CA MET A 54 11.39 -17.57 -3.60
C MET A 54 12.68 -16.73 -3.52
N MET A 55 12.83 -15.89 -2.49
CA MET A 55 13.94 -14.93 -2.35
C MET A 55 14.57 -15.00 -0.94
N PRO A 56 15.16 -16.13 -0.54
CA PRO A 56 15.46 -16.42 0.86
C PRO A 56 16.47 -15.44 1.49
N PHE A 57 17.53 -15.09 0.75
CA PHE A 57 18.60 -14.25 1.31
C PHE A 57 18.16 -12.79 1.49
N VAL A 58 17.50 -12.21 0.49
CA VAL A 58 17.05 -10.81 0.55
C VAL A 58 15.93 -10.64 1.59
N THR A 59 14.98 -11.56 1.62
CA THR A 59 13.87 -11.49 2.59
C THR A 59 14.35 -11.72 4.02
N GLU A 60 15.33 -12.60 4.26
CA GLU A 60 15.98 -12.74 5.57
C GLU A 60 16.69 -11.43 5.97
N GLU A 61 17.47 -10.84 5.08
CA GLU A 61 18.23 -9.61 5.34
C GLU A 61 17.31 -8.42 5.69
N LEU A 62 16.18 -8.28 4.98
CA LEU A 62 15.15 -7.29 5.25
C LEU A 62 14.38 -7.59 6.55
N TRP A 63 14.03 -8.85 6.79
CA TRP A 63 13.34 -9.28 8.01
C TRP A 63 14.15 -8.96 9.26
N GLN A 64 15.47 -9.17 9.23
CA GLN A 64 16.35 -8.80 10.33
C GLN A 64 16.43 -7.27 10.53
N ARG A 65 15.97 -6.42 9.61
CA ARG A 65 15.92 -4.96 9.80
C ARG A 65 14.55 -4.46 10.22
N LEU A 66 13.54 -5.31 10.15
CA LEU A 66 12.19 -4.94 10.56
C LEU A 66 12.17 -4.72 12.10
N PRO A 67 11.66 -3.58 12.59
CA PRO A 67 11.53 -3.35 14.03
C PRO A 67 10.55 -4.34 14.64
N GLY A 68 10.84 -4.91 15.82
CA GLY A 68 9.94 -5.86 16.51
C GLY A 68 9.75 -7.20 15.78
N ARG A 69 10.84 -7.77 15.25
CA ARG A 69 10.90 -9.00 14.42
C ARG A 69 9.95 -10.10 14.95
N GLY A 70 8.85 -10.36 14.24
CA GLY A 70 7.90 -11.43 14.59
C GLY A 70 6.91 -11.12 15.73
N THR A 71 6.70 -9.86 16.11
CA THR A 71 5.81 -9.51 17.24
C THR A 71 4.51 -8.82 16.82
N LEU A 72 3.61 -9.62 16.25
CA LEU A 72 2.25 -9.70 16.80
C LEU A 72 2.11 -10.91 17.77
N GLY A 73 3.15 -11.74 17.93
CA GLY A 73 3.18 -12.93 18.78
C GLY A 73 4.07 -12.83 20.03
N LYS A 74 4.00 -13.86 20.90
CA LYS A 74 4.65 -13.90 22.22
C LYS A 74 6.18 -14.11 22.21
N SER A 75 6.81 -14.39 21.05
CA SER A 75 8.25 -14.67 20.96
C SER A 75 8.82 -14.32 19.58
N GLU A 76 9.93 -13.59 19.54
CA GLU A 76 10.66 -13.26 18.32
C GLU A 76 11.39 -14.51 17.76
N THR A 77 11.11 -14.88 16.51
CA THR A 77 11.84 -15.97 15.83
C THR A 77 13.17 -15.45 15.27
N ARG A 78 14.26 -16.20 15.49
CA ARG A 78 15.63 -15.79 15.11
C ARG A 78 15.85 -15.64 13.60
N SER A 79 15.10 -16.37 12.78
CA SER A 79 15.19 -16.36 11.32
C SER A 79 13.78 -16.46 10.75
N ILE A 80 13.56 -15.82 9.61
CA ILE A 80 12.28 -15.89 8.89
C ILE A 80 11.97 -17.32 8.43
N MET A 81 12.97 -18.18 8.22
CA MET A 81 12.78 -19.61 7.92
C MET A 81 12.04 -20.37 9.03
N LEU A 82 12.13 -19.89 10.28
CA LEU A 82 11.49 -20.51 11.44
C LEU A 82 10.14 -19.86 11.77
N ALA A 83 9.77 -18.79 11.07
CA ALA A 83 8.52 -18.09 11.29
C ALA A 83 7.36 -18.90 10.69
N SER A 84 6.21 -18.90 11.37
CA SER A 84 4.99 -19.50 10.84
C SER A 84 4.59 -18.83 9.53
N PHE A 85 4.05 -19.60 8.59
CA PHE A 85 3.50 -19.05 7.36
C PHE A 85 2.29 -18.15 7.66
N PRO A 86 2.07 -17.04 6.93
CA PRO A 86 0.95 -16.15 7.20
C PRO A 86 -0.38 -16.83 6.89
N GLU A 87 -1.34 -16.65 7.78
CA GLU A 87 -2.71 -17.13 7.65
C GLU A 87 -3.64 -15.98 7.28
N CYS A 88 -4.70 -16.29 6.52
CA CYS A 88 -5.72 -15.31 6.18
C CYS A 88 -6.56 -15.00 7.42
N ILE A 89 -6.77 -13.70 7.69
CA ILE A 89 -7.64 -13.23 8.77
C ILE A 89 -8.87 -12.61 8.11
N GLU A 90 -9.99 -13.33 8.13
CA GLU A 90 -11.25 -12.88 7.48
C GLU A 90 -11.72 -11.53 8.00
N ALA A 91 -11.47 -11.23 9.29
CA ALA A 91 -11.83 -9.94 9.89
C ALA A 91 -11.10 -8.73 9.27
N ASN A 92 -10.00 -8.95 8.54
CA ASN A 92 -9.27 -7.89 7.85
C ASN A 92 -9.74 -7.69 6.40
N MET A 93 -10.69 -8.50 5.92
CA MET A 93 -11.26 -8.34 4.58
C MET A 93 -12.34 -7.25 4.59
N ASP A 94 -12.06 -6.15 3.90
CA ASP A 94 -13.00 -5.02 3.77
C ASP A 94 -13.30 -4.75 2.30
N HIS A 95 -14.40 -5.34 1.81
CA HIS A 95 -14.85 -5.18 0.44
C HIS A 95 -15.29 -3.74 0.09
N ILE A 96 -15.69 -2.95 1.08
CA ILE A 96 -16.08 -1.55 0.85
C ILE A 96 -14.81 -0.71 0.61
N ALA A 97 -13.77 -0.95 1.40
CA ALA A 97 -12.48 -0.31 1.20
C ALA A 97 -11.85 -0.71 -0.15
N GLU A 98 -11.91 -1.99 -0.52
CA GLU A 98 -11.43 -2.48 -1.82
C GLU A 98 -12.14 -1.79 -2.99
N ALA A 99 -13.47 -1.73 -2.99
CA ALA A 99 -14.25 -1.07 -4.03
C ALA A 99 -13.95 0.44 -4.13
N SER A 100 -13.81 1.10 -2.98
CA SER A 100 -13.46 2.53 -2.91
C SER A 100 -12.04 2.79 -3.46
N MET A 101 -11.12 1.88 -3.17
CA MET A 101 -9.74 1.95 -3.65
C MET A 101 -9.65 1.71 -5.16
N GLU A 102 -10.44 0.79 -5.70
CA GLU A 102 -10.53 0.56 -7.15
C GLU A 102 -10.96 1.82 -7.90
N ILE A 103 -11.99 2.52 -7.40
CA ILE A 103 -12.45 3.79 -7.97
C ILE A 103 -11.33 4.85 -7.91
N THR A 104 -10.65 4.94 -6.77
CA THR A 104 -9.53 5.89 -6.57
C THR A 104 -8.43 5.65 -7.61
N MET A 105 -8.05 4.39 -7.84
CA MET A 105 -7.04 4.02 -8.83
C MET A 105 -7.48 4.33 -10.26
N LYS A 106 -8.75 4.11 -10.61
CA LYS A 106 -9.32 4.48 -11.92
C LYS A 106 -9.22 5.99 -12.16
N VAL A 107 -9.59 6.81 -11.17
CA VAL A 107 -9.51 8.27 -11.26
C VAL A 107 -8.06 8.73 -11.42
N VAL A 108 -7.14 8.23 -10.59
CA VAL A 108 -5.70 8.58 -10.70
C VAL A 108 -5.13 8.17 -12.06
N GLY A 109 -5.48 6.98 -12.54
CA GLY A 109 -5.08 6.48 -13.87
C GLY A 109 -5.58 7.39 -14.99
N ALA A 110 -6.86 7.77 -14.96
CA ALA A 110 -7.44 8.67 -15.96
C ALA A 110 -6.78 10.06 -15.94
N CYS A 111 -6.51 10.62 -14.76
CA CYS A 111 -5.76 11.86 -14.62
C CYS A 111 -4.34 11.76 -15.21
N ARG A 112 -3.61 10.67 -14.95
CA ARG A 112 -2.26 10.43 -15.52
C ARG A 112 -2.31 10.32 -17.05
N SER A 113 -3.28 9.58 -17.58
CA SER A 113 -3.50 9.43 -19.03
C SER A 113 -3.79 10.78 -19.69
N LEU A 114 -4.68 11.59 -19.12
CA LEU A 114 -4.98 12.93 -19.64
C LEU A 114 -3.74 13.83 -19.68
N ARG A 115 -2.93 13.86 -18.60
CA ARG A 115 -1.67 14.63 -18.61
C ARG A 115 -0.75 14.19 -19.75
N SER A 116 -0.65 12.88 -19.99
CA SER A 116 0.16 12.34 -21.07
C SER A 116 -0.38 12.77 -22.43
N SER A 117 -1.69 12.71 -22.65
CA SER A 117 -2.33 13.14 -23.90
C SER A 117 -2.09 14.62 -24.21
N TYR A 118 -2.05 15.48 -23.19
CA TYR A 118 -1.77 16.91 -23.32
C TYR A 118 -0.28 17.27 -23.19
N ASN A 119 0.61 16.28 -23.10
CA ASN A 119 2.06 16.46 -22.93
C ASN A 119 2.44 17.38 -21.74
N ILE A 120 1.69 17.30 -20.64
CA ILE A 120 1.90 18.12 -19.43
C ILE A 120 2.91 17.42 -18.52
N ALA A 121 4.06 18.05 -18.26
CA ALA A 121 5.10 17.50 -17.41
C ALA A 121 4.63 17.30 -15.95
N ASN A 122 4.97 16.17 -15.31
CA ASN A 122 4.49 15.78 -13.96
C ASN A 122 4.69 16.80 -12.84
N LYS A 123 5.67 17.71 -12.95
CA LYS A 123 5.94 18.74 -11.93
C LYS A 123 4.95 19.91 -11.97
N VAL A 124 4.19 20.05 -13.06
CA VAL A 124 3.22 21.13 -13.22
C VAL A 124 1.96 20.79 -12.45
N SER A 125 1.61 21.62 -11.46
CA SER A 125 0.34 21.52 -10.74
C SER A 125 -0.82 21.73 -11.72
N THR A 126 -1.80 20.84 -11.71
CA THR A 126 -2.93 20.85 -12.64
C THR A 126 -4.21 20.57 -11.88
N HIS A 127 -5.25 21.34 -12.17
CA HIS A 127 -6.57 21.15 -11.59
C HIS A 127 -7.36 20.18 -12.47
N PHE A 128 -7.97 19.18 -11.85
CA PHE A 128 -8.87 18.23 -12.51
C PHE A 128 -10.27 18.41 -11.93
N PHE A 129 -11.28 18.35 -12.80
CA PHE A 129 -12.68 18.30 -12.40
C PHE A 129 -13.18 16.87 -12.61
N VAL A 130 -13.70 16.28 -11.54
CA VAL A 130 -14.30 14.95 -11.57
C VAL A 130 -15.81 15.13 -11.51
N HIS A 131 -16.50 14.77 -12.58
CA HIS A 131 -17.96 14.77 -12.62
C HIS A 131 -18.45 13.34 -12.40
N VAL A 132 -19.23 13.12 -11.34
CA VAL A 132 -19.84 11.83 -11.04
C VAL A 132 -21.25 11.83 -11.61
N THR A 133 -21.43 11.22 -12.77
CA THR A 133 -22.77 10.90 -13.27
C THR A 133 -23.25 9.65 -12.56
N GLY A 134 -24.34 9.78 -11.78
CA GLY A 134 -25.03 8.63 -11.23
C GLY A 134 -25.46 7.71 -12.38
N ASP A 135 -25.02 6.46 -12.28
CA ASP A 135 -25.13 5.35 -13.25
C ASP A 135 -23.84 5.07 -14.05
N GLY A 136 -22.92 4.36 -13.39
CA GLY A 136 -22.04 3.36 -14.01
C GLY A 136 -21.11 3.85 -15.12
N GLU A 137 -20.06 4.58 -14.73
CA GLU A 137 -18.70 4.68 -15.33
C GLU A 137 -18.19 6.11 -15.10
N PRO A 138 -17.05 6.31 -14.42
CA PRO A 138 -16.52 7.65 -14.20
C PRO A 138 -16.05 8.26 -15.53
N MET A 139 -16.89 9.11 -16.12
CA MET A 139 -16.52 9.90 -17.30
C MET A 139 -15.97 11.26 -16.86
N LEU A 140 -14.65 11.45 -16.99
CA LEU A 140 -14.02 12.76 -16.81
C LEU A 140 -14.41 13.68 -17.97
N ARG A 141 -15.07 14.80 -17.68
CA ARG A 141 -15.35 15.89 -18.63
C ARG A 141 -14.59 17.14 -18.23
N ASN A 142 -14.11 17.87 -19.25
CA ASN A 142 -13.34 19.11 -19.13
C ASN A 142 -14.10 20.24 -18.46
#